data_AF-A0A6L7RUX6-F1
#
_entry.id   AF-A0A6L7RUX6-F1
#
_cell.length_a   1.000
_cell.length_b   1.000
_cell.length_c   1.000
_cell.angle_alpha   90.00
_cell.angle_beta   90.00
_cell.angle_gamma   90.00
#
_symmetry.space_group_name_H-M   'P 1'
#
loop_
_entity.id
_entity.type
_entity.pdbx_description
1 polymer ?
#
loop_
_entity_poly.entity_id
_entity_poly.type
_entity_poly.pdbx_seq_one_letter_code
_entity_poly.pdbx_strand_id
1 'polypeptide(L)'
;MPDNSRPNIVYIQSDQHNPAVIGAYGDEIVDTPNLDRLAANGAIFTGAYCGSPICVPSRTALVTGRYPYETEVWTNDQILSSAVPTYAHSLGAAGYDPVQIGRMHFNGMDQLHGFSRRYVGDHSPNYPGSPRPVDHGELHGTAGPARVSLEASGRGQSAYEVHDEYVTQSAVDYINNKGITRRSGLDDSPLCLSIGLMLPHQPFVARAADYDKYDGRVPMPTIPAEPIEHCHPYIQWWRERTGIIEVTDEEIMRSRIAYWALCDRTDQLIGEILDALDANGYMKNTIIIYTSDHGEQIGEHGLWWKQTFYEDSARVPAIVSWPGHLRAGQIIDTPIDQFDLAATMLEAGAAQPLPQSHGMSVIDLINNPDTTDWKDAVFSEYCMNDSSVGSGMSANLGGADVHARPGGVQNRMVRSGNWKLNYYHGFEPQLFNLAEDPHELDDRAQDPSCKSVRDELMDRVLDGWNPDHIAERMRILKREQELMEAWAKNIDPPDSLRWDLRPEMDYLD
;
A
#
# COMPACT_ATOMS: atom_id res chain seq x y z
N MET A 1 0.07 -7.09 37.30
CA MET A 1 1.11 -6.11 36.96
C MET A 1 1.37 -6.29 35.48
N PRO A 2 1.31 -5.24 34.64
CA PRO A 2 1.89 -5.35 33.30
C PRO A 2 3.33 -5.84 33.47
N ASP A 3 3.70 -6.86 32.72
CA ASP A 3 5.09 -7.31 32.66
C ASP A 3 5.93 -6.12 32.20
N ASN A 4 6.98 -5.76 32.95
CA ASN A 4 7.79 -4.57 32.70
C ASN A 4 8.77 -4.81 31.51
N SER A 5 8.41 -5.73 30.62
CA SER A 5 9.17 -6.17 29.46
C SER A 5 8.76 -5.35 28.24
N ARG A 6 9.75 -4.93 27.44
CA ARG A 6 9.51 -4.18 26.19
C ARG A 6 8.56 -4.99 25.27
N PRO A 7 7.54 -4.38 24.66
CA PRO A 7 6.59 -5.11 23.83
C PRO A 7 7.25 -5.60 22.55
N ASN A 8 6.75 -6.70 22.01
CA ASN A 8 7.02 -7.11 20.65
C ASN A 8 6.27 -6.19 19.68
N ILE A 9 6.85 -5.93 18.52
CA ILE A 9 6.26 -5.14 17.44
C ILE A 9 6.18 -6.03 16.21
N VAL A 10 4.96 -6.24 15.70
CA VAL A 10 4.73 -6.97 14.45
C VAL A 10 3.90 -6.09 13.52
N TYR A 11 4.50 -5.75 12.40
CA TYR A 11 3.89 -4.99 11.32
C TYR A 11 3.68 -5.91 10.13
N ILE A 12 2.45 -5.98 9.63
CA ILE A 12 2.07 -6.78 8.47
C ILE A 12 1.48 -5.84 7.42
N GLN A 13 1.99 -5.92 6.19
CA GLN A 13 1.55 -5.10 5.08
C GLN A 13 1.23 -5.96 3.87
N SER A 14 -0.01 -5.91 3.38
CA SER A 14 -0.37 -6.41 2.05
C SER A 14 -0.04 -5.39 0.96
N ASP A 15 -0.19 -5.78 -0.31
CA ASP A 15 -0.10 -4.87 -1.46
C ASP A 15 -1.48 -4.79 -2.14
N GLN A 16 -1.97 -3.59 -2.40
CA GLN A 16 -3.23 -3.38 -3.15
C GLN A 16 -4.51 -3.95 -2.52
N HIS A 17 -4.69 -3.86 -1.20
CA HIS A 17 -5.89 -4.33 -0.50
C HIS A 17 -6.91 -3.19 -0.28
N ASN A 18 -8.08 -3.29 -0.90
CA ASN A 18 -9.21 -2.42 -0.67
C ASN A 18 -9.89 -2.81 0.67
N PRO A 19 -10.07 -1.88 1.63
CA PRO A 19 -10.75 -2.17 2.88
C PRO A 19 -12.20 -2.66 2.70
N ALA A 20 -12.87 -2.35 1.59
CA ALA A 20 -14.20 -2.85 1.28
C ALA A 20 -14.28 -4.37 1.04
N VAL A 21 -13.14 -5.07 0.97
CA VAL A 21 -13.05 -6.53 0.82
C VAL A 21 -12.43 -7.15 2.08
N ILE A 22 -12.92 -6.73 3.25
CA ILE A 22 -12.57 -7.26 4.57
C ILE A 22 -13.84 -7.34 5.44
N GLY A 23 -14.05 -8.45 6.13
CA GLY A 23 -15.20 -8.69 7.00
C GLY A 23 -15.38 -7.62 8.09
N ALA A 24 -14.30 -7.27 8.79
CA ALA A 24 -14.29 -6.20 9.80
C ALA A 24 -14.70 -4.82 9.28
N TYR A 25 -14.58 -4.58 7.97
CA TYR A 25 -14.97 -3.34 7.30
C TYR A 25 -16.36 -3.43 6.65
N GLY A 26 -17.04 -4.57 6.79
CA GLY A 26 -18.44 -4.74 6.41
C GLY A 26 -18.68 -5.65 5.20
N ASP A 27 -17.67 -6.28 4.61
CA ASP A 27 -17.90 -7.25 3.55
C ASP A 27 -18.45 -8.57 4.14
N GLU A 28 -19.66 -8.94 3.75
CA GLU A 28 -20.31 -10.18 4.20
C GLU A 28 -19.93 -11.39 3.32
N ILE A 29 -19.16 -11.19 2.25
CA ILE A 29 -18.82 -12.23 1.28
C ILE A 29 -17.46 -12.85 1.56
N VAL A 30 -16.41 -12.02 1.71
CA VAL A 30 -15.04 -12.47 1.94
C VAL A 30 -14.89 -13.13 3.30
N ASP A 31 -14.14 -14.22 3.38
CA ASP A 31 -13.77 -14.84 4.65
C ASP A 31 -12.42 -14.27 5.12
N THR A 32 -12.45 -13.30 6.04
CA THR A 32 -11.23 -12.74 6.68
C THR A 32 -11.21 -12.90 8.21
N PRO A 33 -11.42 -14.11 8.76
CA PRO A 33 -11.60 -14.30 10.21
C PRO A 33 -10.38 -13.89 11.05
N ASN A 34 -9.16 -13.87 10.49
CA ASN A 34 -7.97 -13.50 11.24
C ASN A 34 -7.82 -11.99 11.39
N LEU A 35 -8.04 -11.23 10.31
CA LEU A 35 -8.13 -9.77 10.34
C LEU A 35 -9.31 -9.33 11.22
N ASP A 36 -10.45 -10.01 11.12
CA ASP A 36 -11.63 -9.75 11.96
C ASP A 36 -11.33 -9.98 13.45
N ARG A 37 -10.56 -11.02 13.77
CA ARG A 37 -10.08 -11.27 15.14
C ARG A 37 -9.13 -10.18 15.61
N LEU A 38 -8.24 -9.66 14.76
CA LEU A 38 -7.37 -8.54 15.13
C LEU A 38 -8.18 -7.28 15.41
N ALA A 39 -9.12 -6.95 14.53
CA ALA A 39 -10.05 -5.82 14.67
C ALA A 39 -10.85 -5.90 15.98
N ALA A 40 -11.44 -7.08 16.27
CA ALA A 40 -12.22 -7.30 17.49
C ALA A 40 -11.39 -7.13 18.78
N ASN A 41 -10.08 -7.39 18.73
CA ASN A 41 -9.16 -7.24 19.87
C ASN A 41 -8.44 -5.89 19.91
N GLY A 42 -8.77 -4.97 18.99
CA GLY A 42 -8.09 -3.70 18.83
C GLY A 42 -8.99 -2.63 18.25
N ALA A 43 -8.51 -1.93 17.23
CA ALA A 43 -9.24 -0.91 16.51
C ALA A 43 -9.07 -1.05 15.00
N ILE A 44 -10.10 -0.65 14.25
CA ILE A 44 -10.01 -0.36 12.81
C ILE A 44 -10.18 1.14 12.57
N PHE A 45 -9.54 1.64 11.52
CA PHE A 45 -9.72 3.01 11.04
C PHE A 45 -10.41 3.00 9.68
N THR A 46 -11.61 3.56 9.58
CA THR A 46 -12.37 3.66 8.33
C THR A 46 -11.95 4.84 7.46
N GLY A 47 -11.13 5.75 8.00
CA GLY A 47 -10.56 6.93 7.32
C GLY A 47 -9.04 6.89 7.16
N ALA A 48 -8.42 5.72 6.96
CA ALA A 48 -6.97 5.62 6.76
C ALA A 48 -6.58 5.77 5.28
N TYR A 49 -5.67 6.70 4.98
CA TYR A 49 -5.26 7.02 3.60
C TYR A 49 -3.77 6.78 3.36
N CYS A 50 -3.43 6.20 2.21
CA CYS A 50 -2.06 6.03 1.78
C CYS A 50 -1.38 7.37 1.45
N GLY A 51 -0.06 7.45 1.66
CA GLY A 51 0.70 8.66 1.27
C GLY A 51 0.77 8.85 -0.25
N SER A 52 0.54 7.78 -1.02
CA SER A 52 0.44 7.82 -2.48
C SER A 52 -0.34 6.60 -2.99
N PRO A 53 -1.24 6.72 -3.97
CA PRO A 53 -1.93 5.56 -4.56
C PRO A 53 -1.03 4.82 -5.57
N ILE A 54 0.22 4.53 -5.18
CA ILE A 54 1.20 3.71 -5.92
C ILE A 54 2.31 3.18 -4.97
N CYS A 55 2.84 1.98 -5.24
CA CYS A 55 3.62 1.18 -4.29
C CYS A 55 4.83 1.89 -3.64
N VAL A 56 5.88 2.23 -4.41
CA VAL A 56 7.17 2.71 -3.83
C VAL A 56 7.00 4.04 -3.08
N PRO A 57 6.31 5.05 -3.62
CA PRO A 57 6.04 6.29 -2.89
C PRO A 57 5.24 6.07 -1.62
N SER A 58 4.22 5.20 -1.64
CA SER A 58 3.42 4.92 -0.45
C SER A 58 4.23 4.24 0.66
N ARG A 59 4.98 3.19 0.30
CA ARG A 59 5.87 2.47 1.23
C ARG A 59 6.97 3.38 1.76
N THR A 60 7.51 4.26 0.92
CA THR A 60 8.48 5.28 1.34
C THR A 60 7.86 6.25 2.33
N ALA A 61 6.64 6.73 2.08
CA ALA A 61 5.94 7.60 3.01
C ALA A 61 5.71 6.92 4.36
N LEU A 62 5.29 5.65 4.34
CA LEU A 62 5.12 4.83 5.54
C LEU A 62 6.40 4.68 6.35
N VAL A 63 7.50 4.26 5.72
CA VAL A 63 8.72 3.96 6.47
C VAL A 63 9.42 5.21 7.00
N THR A 64 9.21 6.37 6.38
CA THR A 64 9.88 7.64 6.74
C THR A 64 9.00 8.60 7.55
N GLY A 65 7.68 8.43 7.50
CA GLY A 65 6.71 9.38 8.08
C GLY A 65 6.56 10.67 7.28
N ARG A 66 7.01 10.71 6.03
CA ARG A 66 7.09 11.92 5.20
C ARG A 66 6.25 11.79 3.96
N TYR A 67 5.76 12.91 3.43
CA TYR A 67 5.08 12.89 2.14
C TYR A 67 6.07 12.70 0.97
N PRO A 68 5.61 12.20 -0.19
CA PRO A 68 6.47 12.00 -1.36
C PRO A 68 7.31 13.23 -1.75
N TYR A 69 6.75 14.45 -1.70
CA TYR A 69 7.51 15.66 -2.02
C TYR A 69 8.73 15.94 -1.13
N GLU A 70 8.76 15.42 0.10
CA GLU A 70 9.87 15.61 1.04
C GLU A 70 10.98 14.57 0.87
N THR A 71 10.63 13.40 0.33
CA THR A 71 11.58 12.31 0.07
C THR A 71 12.09 12.30 -1.37
N GLU A 72 11.44 13.07 -2.25
CA GLU A 72 11.65 13.08 -3.69
C GLU A 72 11.41 11.70 -4.36
N VAL A 73 10.57 10.85 -3.73
CA VAL A 73 10.15 9.54 -4.25
C VAL A 73 8.67 9.61 -4.62
N TRP A 74 8.40 9.99 -5.86
CA TRP A 74 7.07 10.19 -6.44
C TRP A 74 6.59 9.06 -7.35
N THR A 75 7.52 8.25 -7.88
CA THR A 75 7.22 7.17 -8.83
C THR A 75 7.83 5.86 -8.37
N ASN A 76 7.33 4.76 -8.94
CA ASN A 76 7.89 3.43 -8.68
C ASN A 76 9.34 3.29 -9.11
N ASP A 77 9.87 4.19 -9.93
CA ASP A 77 11.21 4.10 -10.51
C ASP A 77 12.28 4.84 -9.69
N GLN A 78 11.89 5.57 -8.63
CA GLN A 78 12.79 6.39 -7.82
C GLN A 78 13.34 5.65 -6.60
N ILE A 79 14.49 6.12 -6.11
CA ILE A 79 15.29 5.47 -5.06
C ILE A 79 15.24 6.33 -3.79
N LEU A 80 14.85 5.74 -2.66
CA LEU A 80 14.97 6.37 -1.36
C LEU A 80 16.44 6.55 -1.00
N SER A 81 16.83 7.74 -0.57
CA SER A 81 18.19 8.00 -0.08
C SER A 81 18.45 7.28 1.24
N SER A 82 19.56 6.54 1.34
CA SER A 82 20.03 5.91 2.59
C SER A 82 20.31 6.90 3.73
N ALA A 83 20.41 8.20 3.43
CA ALA A 83 20.57 9.23 4.46
C ALA A 83 19.25 9.58 5.17
N VAL A 84 18.11 9.14 4.65
CA VAL A 84 16.79 9.39 5.24
C VAL A 84 16.51 8.31 6.30
N PRO A 85 16.35 8.69 7.58
CA PRO A 85 16.02 7.74 8.63
C PRO A 85 14.60 7.19 8.45
N THR A 86 14.41 5.94 8.85
CA THR A 86 13.13 5.21 8.79
C THR A 86 12.73 4.74 10.20
N TYR A 87 11.49 4.25 10.37
CA TYR A 87 11.07 3.67 11.65
C TYR A 87 12.00 2.55 12.12
N ALA A 88 12.60 1.79 11.19
CA ALA A 88 13.54 0.71 11.50
C ALA A 88 14.79 1.26 12.19
N HIS A 89 15.36 2.36 11.69
CA HIS A 89 16.50 3.02 12.35
C HIS A 89 16.15 3.47 13.77
N SER A 90 14.96 4.03 13.97
CA SER A 90 14.53 4.50 15.29
C SER A 90 14.28 3.36 16.28
N LEU A 91 13.59 2.29 15.84
CA LEU A 91 13.40 1.08 16.65
C LEU A 91 14.75 0.43 17.00
N GLY A 92 15.68 0.38 16.05
CA GLY A 92 17.06 -0.08 16.28
C GLY A 92 17.77 0.78 17.32
N ALA A 93 17.64 2.11 17.25
CA ALA A 93 18.19 3.03 18.24
C ALA A 93 17.57 2.85 19.65
N ALA A 94 16.32 2.40 19.73
CA ALA A 94 15.65 2.01 20.98
C ALA A 94 16.05 0.60 21.49
N GLY A 95 16.94 -0.08 20.77
CA GLY A 95 17.49 -1.38 21.15
C GLY A 95 16.61 -2.57 20.76
N TYR A 96 15.78 -2.42 19.73
CA TYR A 96 15.18 -3.55 19.00
C TYR A 96 16.13 -4.08 17.92
N ASP A 97 15.83 -5.26 17.39
CA ASP A 97 16.45 -5.84 16.19
C ASP A 97 15.42 -5.86 15.05
N PRO A 98 15.27 -4.78 14.26
CA PRO A 98 14.22 -4.68 13.25
C PRO A 98 14.52 -5.59 12.06
N VAL A 99 13.68 -6.59 11.85
CA VAL A 99 13.82 -7.58 10.78
C VAL A 99 12.68 -7.41 9.77
N GLN A 100 13.04 -7.49 8.49
CA GLN A 100 12.10 -7.45 7.38
C GLN A 100 12.00 -8.82 6.69
N ILE A 101 10.78 -9.24 6.34
CA ILE A 101 10.52 -10.48 5.60
C ILE A 101 9.49 -10.18 4.50
N GLY A 102 9.91 -10.27 3.24
CA GLY A 102 9.05 -10.12 2.07
C GLY A 102 9.19 -8.77 1.36
N ARG A 103 8.07 -8.24 0.89
CA ARG A 103 8.02 -7.04 0.05
C ARG A 103 8.17 -5.75 0.84
N MET A 104 9.05 -4.86 0.39
CA MET A 104 9.05 -3.46 0.81
C MET A 104 9.23 -2.48 -0.36
N HIS A 105 9.54 -3.01 -1.54
CA HIS A 105 9.66 -2.32 -2.81
C HIS A 105 10.72 -1.19 -2.78
N PHE A 106 11.84 -1.45 -2.10
CA PHE A 106 12.98 -0.54 -2.15
C PHE A 106 13.71 -0.67 -3.47
N ASN A 107 13.99 0.45 -4.12
CA ASN A 107 14.88 0.52 -5.28
C ASN A 107 16.29 0.94 -4.84
N GLY A 108 17.30 0.51 -5.58
CA GLY A 108 18.70 0.86 -5.36
C GLY A 108 19.48 -0.12 -4.49
N MET A 109 20.69 0.31 -4.10
CA MET A 109 21.65 -0.55 -3.38
C MET A 109 21.20 -0.89 -1.97
N ASP A 110 20.56 0.08 -1.31
CA ASP A 110 20.17 -0.04 0.07
C ASP A 110 18.82 -0.74 0.17
N GLN A 111 18.87 -2.06 0.25
CA GLN A 111 17.68 -2.89 0.40
C GLN A 111 17.28 -3.10 1.86
N LEU A 112 17.94 -2.39 2.79
CA LEU A 112 17.75 -2.56 4.23
C LEU A 112 17.14 -1.32 4.87
N HIS A 113 17.54 -0.10 4.48
CA HIS A 113 16.98 1.16 5.00
C HIS A 113 16.74 1.14 6.52
N GLY A 114 17.69 0.59 7.30
CA GLY A 114 17.64 0.52 8.76
C GLY A 114 17.20 -0.83 9.34
N PHE A 115 16.63 -1.74 8.55
CA PHE A 115 16.43 -3.12 8.97
C PHE A 115 17.78 -3.81 9.13
N SER A 116 17.94 -4.57 10.21
CA SER A 116 19.17 -5.31 10.47
C SER A 116 19.33 -6.51 9.54
N ARG A 117 18.22 -7.09 9.10
CA ARG A 117 18.15 -8.26 8.22
C ARG A 117 16.92 -8.21 7.34
N ARG A 118 17.06 -8.83 6.16
CA ARG A 118 16.01 -9.05 5.18
C ARG A 118 16.07 -10.50 4.70
N TYR A 119 15.02 -11.28 4.95
CA TYR A 119 15.03 -12.74 4.70
C TYR A 119 14.50 -13.13 3.33
N VAL A 120 13.31 -12.62 2.99
CA VAL A 120 12.70 -12.78 1.66
C VAL A 120 12.68 -11.42 0.99
N GLY A 121 13.18 -11.39 -0.24
CA GLY A 121 13.33 -10.19 -1.05
C GLY A 121 12.06 -9.74 -1.76
N ASP A 122 12.16 -8.67 -2.54
CA ASP A 122 11.14 -8.35 -3.55
C ASP A 122 11.30 -9.25 -4.79
N HIS A 123 10.25 -9.41 -5.58
CA HIS A 123 10.32 -10.13 -6.86
C HIS A 123 11.00 -9.31 -7.97
N SER A 124 10.94 -7.98 -7.87
CA SER A 124 11.54 -7.04 -8.82
C SER A 124 13.05 -6.94 -8.61
N PRO A 125 13.84 -6.60 -9.66
CA PRO A 125 15.26 -6.35 -9.50
C PRO A 125 15.50 -5.20 -8.52
N ASN A 126 16.55 -5.31 -7.70
CA ASN A 126 16.87 -4.24 -6.75
C ASN A 126 17.24 -2.92 -7.45
N TYR A 127 17.69 -2.94 -8.71
CA TYR A 127 18.10 -1.75 -9.45
C TYR A 127 17.21 -1.51 -10.66
N PRO A 128 16.61 -0.32 -10.78
CA PRO A 128 16.07 0.16 -12.04
C PRO A 128 17.11 0.02 -13.15
N GLY A 129 16.71 -0.56 -14.29
CA GLY A 129 17.57 -0.81 -15.44
C GLY A 129 18.40 -2.10 -15.37
N SER A 130 18.22 -2.94 -14.34
CA SER A 130 18.83 -4.27 -14.29
C SER A 130 18.56 -5.07 -15.57
N PRO A 131 19.55 -5.82 -16.11
CA PRO A 131 19.35 -6.66 -17.29
C PRO A 131 18.65 -7.99 -16.96
N ARG A 132 18.21 -8.20 -15.72
CA ARG A 132 17.51 -9.40 -15.25
C ARG A 132 16.01 -9.11 -15.13
N PRO A 133 15.21 -9.17 -16.22
CA PRO A 133 13.80 -8.82 -16.18
C PRO A 133 13.02 -9.74 -15.21
N VAL A 134 11.85 -9.27 -14.79
CA VAL A 134 10.80 -10.14 -14.22
C VAL A 134 10.06 -10.76 -15.41
N ASP A 135 9.91 -12.09 -15.39
CA ASP A 135 9.21 -12.81 -16.44
C ASP A 135 8.03 -13.58 -15.83
N HIS A 136 6.83 -13.03 -16.07
CA HIS A 136 5.56 -13.60 -15.64
C HIS A 136 5.01 -14.69 -16.59
N GLY A 137 5.80 -15.14 -17.58
CA GLY A 137 5.39 -16.22 -18.48
C GLY A 137 4.06 -15.91 -19.19
N GLU A 138 3.07 -16.77 -18.99
CA GLU A 138 1.71 -16.60 -19.54
C GLU A 138 1.01 -15.34 -19.04
N LEU A 139 1.33 -14.88 -17.83
CA LEU A 139 0.76 -13.70 -17.20
C LEU A 139 1.56 -12.42 -17.50
N HIS A 140 2.37 -12.40 -18.56
CA HIS A 140 3.14 -11.20 -18.94
C HIS A 140 2.25 -9.96 -19.11
N GLY A 141 2.65 -8.84 -18.49
CA GLY A 141 1.96 -7.56 -18.56
C GLY A 141 0.80 -7.39 -17.57
N THR A 142 0.41 -8.44 -16.84
CA THR A 142 -0.74 -8.43 -15.91
C THR A 142 -0.41 -7.83 -14.54
N ALA A 143 0.88 -7.65 -14.20
CA ALA A 143 1.31 -7.00 -12.98
C ALA A 143 1.20 -5.46 -13.04
N GLY A 144 1.11 -4.87 -14.24
CA GLY A 144 0.97 -3.42 -14.45
C GLY A 144 -0.48 -3.00 -14.75
N PRO A 145 -0.81 -1.70 -14.70
CA PRO A 145 -2.17 -1.22 -14.94
C PRO A 145 -2.47 -1.16 -16.45
N ALA A 146 -2.78 -2.31 -17.02
CA ALA A 146 -3.20 -2.45 -18.41
C ALA A 146 -4.30 -3.49 -18.52
N ARG A 147 -5.25 -3.29 -19.45
CA ARG A 147 -6.40 -4.19 -19.66
C ARG A 147 -6.05 -5.69 -19.70
N VAL A 148 -4.86 -6.06 -20.16
CA VAL A 148 -4.39 -7.45 -20.16
C VAL A 148 -4.48 -8.12 -18.78
N SER A 149 -4.35 -7.37 -17.68
CA SER A 149 -4.53 -7.90 -16.31
C SER A 149 -5.95 -8.36 -16.01
N LEU A 150 -6.94 -7.83 -16.75
CA LEU A 150 -8.36 -8.18 -16.66
C LEU A 150 -8.72 -9.26 -17.70
N GLU A 151 -8.12 -9.20 -18.89
CA GLU A 151 -8.27 -10.22 -19.93
C GLU A 151 -7.75 -11.57 -19.44
N ALA A 152 -6.53 -11.59 -18.89
CA ALA A 152 -5.84 -12.76 -18.34
C ALA A 152 -6.11 -12.93 -16.84
N SER A 153 -7.37 -12.79 -16.43
CA SER A 153 -7.85 -13.03 -15.05
C SER A 153 -8.64 -14.33 -14.94
N GLY A 154 -8.66 -14.94 -13.76
CA GLY A 154 -9.49 -16.11 -13.49
C GLY A 154 -8.82 -17.18 -12.62
N ARG A 155 -9.06 -18.44 -12.98
CA ARG A 155 -8.47 -19.62 -12.32
C ARG A 155 -7.04 -19.84 -12.83
N GLY A 156 -6.14 -20.17 -11.93
CA GLY A 156 -4.74 -20.47 -12.26
C GLY A 156 -3.85 -20.33 -11.04
N GLN A 157 -2.62 -19.86 -11.20
CA GLN A 157 -1.79 -19.46 -10.08
C GLN A 157 -0.95 -18.25 -10.48
N SER A 158 -0.78 -17.31 -9.56
CA SER A 158 0.24 -16.29 -9.68
C SER A 158 1.48 -16.63 -8.84
N ALA A 159 2.65 -16.20 -9.31
CA ALA A 159 3.89 -16.28 -8.55
C ALA A 159 3.81 -15.49 -7.24
N TYR A 160 2.88 -14.55 -7.12
CA TYR A 160 2.65 -13.77 -5.90
C TYR A 160 2.04 -14.62 -4.78
N GLU A 161 1.15 -15.57 -5.10
CA GLU A 161 0.69 -16.57 -4.12
C GLU A 161 1.85 -17.42 -3.59
N VAL A 162 2.75 -17.85 -4.48
CA VAL A 162 3.92 -18.64 -4.10
C VAL A 162 4.91 -17.82 -3.27
N HIS A 163 5.15 -16.57 -3.66
CA HIS A 163 6.00 -15.65 -2.90
C HIS A 163 5.48 -15.49 -1.46
N ASP A 164 4.19 -15.28 -1.28
CA ASP A 164 3.62 -15.03 0.03
C ASP A 164 3.58 -16.28 0.92
N GLU A 165 3.50 -17.48 0.35
CA GLU A 165 3.78 -18.73 1.06
C GLU A 165 5.21 -18.77 1.60
N TYR A 166 6.21 -18.39 0.79
CA TYR A 166 7.61 -18.31 1.24
C TYR A 166 7.82 -17.26 2.33
N VAL A 167 7.19 -16.08 2.20
CA VAL A 167 7.24 -15.01 3.22
C VAL A 167 6.62 -15.50 4.52
N THR A 168 5.43 -16.10 4.46
CA THR A 168 4.68 -16.61 5.60
C THR A 168 5.46 -17.70 6.32
N GLN A 169 5.96 -18.69 5.58
CA GLN A 169 6.80 -19.76 6.17
C GLN A 169 8.06 -19.18 6.82
N SER A 170 8.72 -18.22 6.18
CA SER A 170 9.92 -17.56 6.73
C SER A 170 9.63 -16.79 8.00
N ALA A 171 8.48 -16.12 8.09
CA ALA A 171 8.03 -15.43 9.30
C ALA A 171 7.72 -16.41 10.44
N VAL A 172 6.98 -17.48 10.14
CA VAL A 172 6.66 -18.56 11.10
C VAL A 172 7.94 -19.20 11.64
N ASP A 173 8.89 -19.53 10.76
CA ASP A 173 10.19 -20.10 11.15
C ASP A 173 10.99 -19.14 12.03
N TYR A 174 11.01 -17.85 11.70
CA TYR A 174 11.67 -16.83 12.52
C TYR A 174 11.05 -16.77 13.93
N ILE A 175 9.72 -16.70 14.02
CA ILE A 175 8.99 -16.62 15.29
C ILE A 175 9.24 -17.88 16.13
N ASN A 176 9.16 -19.06 15.52
CA ASN A 176 9.42 -20.34 16.18
C ASN A 176 10.86 -20.43 16.71
N ASN A 177 11.84 -20.02 15.90
CA ASN A 177 13.25 -19.99 16.30
C ASN A 177 13.48 -19.02 17.47
N LYS A 178 12.89 -17.82 17.43
CA LYS A 178 12.92 -16.87 18.56
C LYS A 178 12.28 -17.45 19.82
N GLY A 179 11.17 -18.18 19.68
CA GLY A 179 10.53 -18.88 20.79
C GLY A 179 11.46 -19.94 21.43
N ILE A 180 12.22 -20.68 20.62
CA ILE A 180 13.21 -21.65 21.10
C ILE A 180 14.36 -20.95 21.84
N THR A 181 14.93 -19.88 21.29
CA THR A 181 16.03 -19.14 21.93
C THR A 181 15.60 -18.46 23.23
N ARG A 182 14.35 -17.98 23.29
CA ARG A 182 13.75 -17.44 24.51
C ARG A 182 13.62 -18.49 25.61
N ARG A 183 13.02 -19.65 25.29
CA ARG A 183 12.85 -20.75 26.25
C ARG A 183 14.16 -21.37 26.72
N SER A 184 15.22 -21.30 25.92
CA SER A 184 16.56 -21.76 26.32
C SER A 184 17.33 -20.73 27.16
N GLY A 185 16.84 -19.50 27.31
CA GLY A 185 17.50 -18.41 28.01
C GLY A 185 18.69 -17.81 27.25
N LEU A 186 18.85 -18.12 25.96
CA LEU A 186 19.92 -17.56 25.12
C LEU A 186 19.62 -16.14 24.66
N ASP A 187 18.36 -15.84 24.38
CA ASP A 187 17.91 -14.55 23.86
C ASP A 187 16.44 -14.29 24.24
N ASP A 188 16.20 -13.30 25.08
CA ASP A 188 14.87 -12.81 25.49
C ASP A 188 14.58 -11.40 24.92
N SER A 189 15.26 -11.02 23.83
CA SER A 189 14.95 -9.78 23.11
C SER A 189 13.54 -9.84 22.51
N PRO A 190 12.81 -8.70 22.49
CA PRO A 190 11.49 -8.65 21.88
C PRO A 190 11.57 -8.81 20.36
N LEU A 191 10.49 -9.33 19.76
CA LEU A 191 10.32 -9.35 18.30
C LEU A 191 10.16 -7.90 17.79
N CYS A 192 10.76 -7.61 16.64
CA CYS A 192 10.50 -6.42 15.84
C CYS A 192 10.47 -6.83 14.38
N LEU A 193 9.28 -7.20 13.90
CA LEU A 193 9.07 -7.81 12.59
C LEU A 193 8.26 -6.89 11.69
N SER A 194 8.72 -6.72 10.45
CA SER A 194 7.97 -6.13 9.34
C SER A 194 7.81 -7.18 8.24
N ILE A 195 6.56 -7.58 7.98
CA ILE A 195 6.21 -8.65 7.06
C ILE A 195 5.44 -8.04 5.90
N GLY A 196 5.98 -8.18 4.69
CA GLY A 196 5.38 -7.63 3.47
C GLY A 196 4.90 -8.72 2.53
N LEU A 197 3.59 -8.77 2.31
CA LEU A 197 2.90 -9.67 1.40
C LEU A 197 2.63 -8.96 0.05
N MET A 198 2.57 -9.74 -1.02
CA MET A 198 2.23 -9.32 -2.39
C MET A 198 0.72 -9.32 -2.62
N LEU A 199 -0.01 -10.28 -2.05
CA LEU A 199 -1.45 -10.38 -2.25
C LEU A 199 -2.18 -9.24 -1.50
N PRO A 200 -3.36 -8.80 -2.00
CA PRO A 200 -4.08 -9.28 -3.19
C PRO A 200 -3.74 -8.53 -4.50
N HIS A 201 -2.55 -7.93 -4.63
CA HIS A 201 -2.12 -7.26 -5.86
C HIS A 201 -2.23 -8.20 -7.08
N GLN A 202 -2.66 -7.63 -8.21
CA GLN A 202 -2.74 -8.33 -9.49
C GLN A 202 -1.40 -8.98 -9.89
N PRO A 203 -1.36 -10.10 -10.61
CA PRO A 203 -2.37 -10.63 -11.53
C PRO A 203 -3.65 -11.08 -10.83
N PHE A 204 -4.82 -10.78 -11.40
CA PHE A 204 -6.11 -11.23 -10.84
C PHE A 204 -6.36 -12.71 -11.18
N VAL A 205 -5.47 -13.56 -10.67
CA VAL A 205 -5.45 -15.01 -10.89
C VAL A 205 -5.36 -15.69 -9.54
N ALA A 206 -6.28 -16.61 -9.27
CA ALA A 206 -6.32 -17.36 -8.02
C ALA A 206 -6.47 -18.85 -8.29
N ARG A 207 -5.91 -19.68 -7.40
CA ARG A 207 -6.05 -21.13 -7.47
C ARG A 207 -7.51 -21.56 -7.54
N ALA A 208 -7.78 -22.55 -8.39
CA ALA A 208 -9.15 -22.99 -8.69
C ALA A 208 -10.01 -23.22 -7.44
N ALA A 209 -9.47 -23.86 -6.39
CA ALA A 209 -10.21 -24.10 -5.15
C ALA A 209 -10.60 -22.80 -4.40
N ASP A 210 -9.71 -21.80 -4.40
CA ASP A 210 -9.97 -20.50 -3.77
C ASP A 210 -10.91 -19.67 -4.64
N TYR A 211 -10.71 -19.67 -5.96
CA TYR A 211 -11.61 -19.00 -6.91
C TYR A 211 -13.04 -19.56 -6.85
N ASP A 212 -13.19 -20.88 -6.89
CA ASP A 212 -14.49 -21.58 -6.90
C ASP A 212 -15.29 -21.33 -5.62
N LYS A 213 -14.63 -21.00 -4.51
CA LYS A 213 -15.29 -20.60 -3.25
C LYS A 213 -16.09 -19.32 -3.38
N TYR A 214 -15.71 -18.43 -4.30
CA TYR A 214 -16.29 -17.11 -4.52
C TYR A 214 -17.07 -16.99 -5.84
N ASP A 215 -16.88 -17.93 -6.76
CA ASP A 215 -17.63 -17.99 -8.01
C ASP A 215 -19.15 -18.03 -7.75
N GLY A 216 -19.88 -17.11 -8.37
CA GLY A 216 -21.32 -16.92 -8.15
C GLY A 216 -21.73 -16.24 -6.83
N ARG A 217 -20.79 -15.82 -5.97
CA ARG A 217 -21.07 -15.06 -4.73
C ARG A 217 -20.73 -13.58 -4.83
N VAL A 218 -19.67 -13.24 -5.55
CA VAL A 218 -19.22 -11.85 -5.72
C VAL A 218 -20.17 -11.10 -6.66
N PRO A 219 -20.64 -9.89 -6.32
CA PRO A 219 -21.48 -9.08 -7.19
C PRO A 219 -20.66 -8.27 -8.20
N MET A 220 -21.35 -7.81 -9.25
CA MET A 220 -20.86 -6.70 -10.10
C MET A 220 -20.55 -5.45 -9.24
N PRO A 221 -19.71 -4.52 -9.74
CA PRO A 221 -19.45 -3.25 -9.07
C PRO A 221 -20.75 -2.54 -8.67
N THR A 222 -20.76 -1.96 -7.47
CA THR A 222 -21.94 -1.23 -6.96
C THR A 222 -22.09 0.10 -7.67
N ILE A 223 -20.97 0.71 -8.03
CA ILE A 223 -20.83 1.96 -8.76
C ILE A 223 -20.41 1.62 -10.19
N PRO A 224 -21.33 1.64 -11.17
CA PRO A 224 -21.00 1.31 -12.55
C PRO A 224 -20.11 2.38 -13.19
N ALA A 225 -19.47 2.01 -14.30
CA ALA A 225 -18.73 2.95 -15.12
C ALA A 225 -19.66 4.05 -15.69
N GLU A 226 -19.29 5.31 -15.50
CA GLU A 226 -19.91 6.40 -16.24
C GLU A 226 -19.48 6.39 -17.71
N PRO A 227 -20.32 6.90 -18.64
CA PRO A 227 -19.88 7.21 -20.00
C PRO A 227 -18.62 8.06 -19.97
N ILE A 228 -17.64 7.73 -20.81
CA ILE A 228 -16.31 8.35 -20.77
C ILE A 228 -16.40 9.88 -20.91
N GLU A 229 -17.32 10.39 -21.72
CA GLU A 229 -17.54 11.82 -21.93
C GLU A 229 -18.04 12.59 -20.69
N HIS A 230 -18.57 11.89 -19.69
CA HIS A 230 -19.03 12.48 -18.43
C HIS A 230 -17.96 12.42 -17.33
N CYS A 231 -16.96 11.55 -17.46
CA CYS A 231 -15.88 11.46 -16.49
C CYS A 231 -15.06 12.76 -16.45
N HIS A 232 -14.43 13.06 -15.30
CA HIS A 232 -13.44 14.12 -15.20
C HIS A 232 -12.30 13.93 -16.24
N PRO A 233 -11.76 14.99 -16.90
CA PRO A 233 -10.78 14.83 -17.98
C PRO A 233 -9.51 14.04 -17.62
N TYR A 234 -9.07 14.10 -16.35
CA TYR A 234 -7.97 13.26 -15.87
C TYR A 234 -8.35 11.76 -15.90
N ILE A 235 -9.58 11.44 -15.48
CA ILE A 235 -10.11 10.07 -15.48
C ILE A 235 -10.34 9.57 -16.91
N GLN A 236 -10.81 10.45 -17.81
CA GLN A 236 -10.90 10.13 -19.25
C GLN A 236 -9.54 9.69 -19.79
N TRP A 237 -8.52 10.52 -19.57
CA TRP A 237 -7.15 10.23 -19.99
C TRP A 237 -6.65 8.91 -19.40
N TRP A 238 -6.89 8.65 -18.11
CA TRP A 238 -6.43 7.42 -17.45
C TRP A 238 -7.09 6.16 -18.05
N ARG A 239 -8.41 6.18 -18.25
CA ARG A 239 -9.15 5.05 -18.84
C ARG A 239 -8.74 4.79 -20.28
N GLU A 240 -8.54 5.84 -21.07
CA GLU A 240 -7.99 5.73 -22.44
C GLU A 240 -6.58 5.15 -22.43
N ARG A 241 -5.70 5.66 -21.57
CA ARG A 241 -4.29 5.28 -21.47
C ARG A 241 -4.11 3.81 -21.11
N THR A 242 -4.97 3.28 -20.27
CA THR A 242 -4.89 1.91 -19.72
C THR A 242 -5.81 0.91 -20.44
N GLY A 243 -6.61 1.38 -21.40
CA GLY A 243 -7.45 0.54 -22.25
C GLY A 243 -8.76 0.06 -21.61
N ILE A 244 -9.21 0.71 -20.52
CA ILE A 244 -10.38 0.29 -19.73
C ILE A 244 -11.62 1.18 -19.99
N ILE A 245 -11.72 1.78 -21.18
CA ILE A 245 -12.94 2.50 -21.58
C ILE A 245 -14.14 1.54 -21.57
N GLU A 246 -13.97 0.35 -22.17
CA GLU A 246 -14.98 -0.71 -22.20
C GLU A 246 -14.37 -2.00 -21.67
N VAL A 247 -14.74 -2.40 -20.45
CA VAL A 247 -14.42 -3.71 -19.86
C VAL A 247 -15.70 -4.53 -19.83
N THR A 248 -15.64 -5.77 -20.30
CA THR A 248 -16.80 -6.65 -20.36
C THR A 248 -17.20 -7.15 -18.98
N ASP A 249 -18.49 -7.43 -18.77
CA ASP A 249 -18.98 -8.03 -17.52
C ASP A 249 -18.23 -9.32 -17.15
N GLU A 250 -17.80 -10.10 -18.16
CA GLU A 250 -17.04 -11.33 -17.93
C GLU A 250 -15.64 -11.04 -17.37
N GLU A 251 -14.89 -10.08 -17.96
CA GLU A 251 -13.58 -9.63 -17.44
C GLU A 251 -13.73 -9.05 -16.03
N ILE A 252 -14.78 -8.26 -15.79
CA ILE A 252 -15.08 -7.68 -14.47
C ILE A 252 -15.29 -8.79 -13.44
N MET A 253 -16.15 -9.76 -13.74
CA MET A 253 -16.48 -10.83 -12.81
C MET A 253 -15.30 -11.75 -12.53
N ARG A 254 -14.54 -12.17 -13.56
CA ARG A 254 -13.35 -13.01 -13.34
C ARG A 254 -12.32 -12.32 -12.45
N SER A 255 -12.04 -11.05 -12.71
CA SER A 255 -11.07 -10.27 -11.95
C SER A 255 -11.51 -10.07 -10.50
N ARG A 256 -12.79 -9.72 -10.26
CA ARG A 256 -13.33 -9.54 -8.89
C ARG A 256 -13.37 -10.85 -8.11
N ILE A 257 -13.80 -11.96 -8.73
CA ILE A 257 -13.82 -13.25 -8.04
C ILE A 257 -12.40 -13.65 -7.61
N ALA A 258 -11.42 -13.52 -8.50
CA ALA A 258 -10.02 -13.77 -8.15
C ALA A 258 -9.55 -12.83 -7.03
N TYR A 259 -9.90 -11.54 -7.07
CA TYR A 259 -9.51 -10.60 -6.01
C TYR A 259 -10.04 -11.00 -4.62
N TRP A 260 -11.33 -11.37 -4.50
CA TRP A 260 -11.90 -11.87 -3.24
C TRP A 260 -11.20 -13.15 -2.76
N ALA A 261 -10.88 -14.06 -3.68
CA ALA A 261 -10.13 -15.27 -3.37
C ALA A 261 -8.71 -14.96 -2.85
N LEU A 262 -8.03 -13.97 -3.44
CA LEU A 262 -6.71 -13.53 -3.00
C LEU A 262 -6.75 -12.79 -1.65
N CYS A 263 -7.79 -12.02 -1.36
CA CYS A 263 -8.01 -11.41 -0.04
C CYS A 263 -8.15 -12.47 1.06
N ASP A 264 -8.96 -13.50 0.82
CA ASP A 264 -9.11 -14.66 1.71
C ASP A 264 -7.79 -15.42 1.89
N ARG A 265 -7.08 -15.71 0.79
CA ARG A 265 -5.75 -16.33 0.84
C ARG A 265 -4.77 -15.51 1.68
N THR A 266 -4.80 -14.18 1.55
CA THR A 266 -4.00 -13.26 2.37
C THR A 266 -4.34 -13.40 3.85
N ASP A 267 -5.63 -13.45 4.22
CA ASP A 267 -6.06 -13.63 5.61
C ASP A 267 -5.62 -14.98 6.19
N GLN A 268 -5.70 -16.06 5.42
CA GLN A 268 -5.22 -17.39 5.84
C GLN A 268 -3.72 -17.37 6.19
N LEU A 269 -2.90 -16.77 5.33
CA LEU A 269 -1.46 -16.63 5.56
C LEU A 269 -1.15 -15.76 6.78
N ILE A 270 -1.92 -14.69 7.01
CA ILE A 270 -1.85 -13.90 8.23
C ILE A 270 -2.19 -14.77 9.45
N GLY A 271 -3.23 -15.60 9.36
CA GLY A 271 -3.61 -16.56 10.39
C GLY A 271 -2.45 -17.44 10.86
N GLU A 272 -1.67 -18.00 9.92
CA GLU A 272 -0.50 -18.82 10.25
C GLU A 272 0.57 -18.05 11.05
N ILE A 273 0.82 -16.79 10.70
CA ILE A 273 1.75 -15.91 11.42
C ILE A 273 1.23 -15.64 12.84
N LEU A 274 -0.05 -15.33 12.98
CA LEU A 274 -0.68 -15.06 14.27
C LEU A 274 -0.68 -16.30 15.16
N ASP A 275 -0.95 -17.48 14.60
CA ASP A 275 -0.91 -18.75 15.30
C ASP A 275 0.50 -19.07 15.81
N ALA A 276 1.54 -18.75 15.05
CA ALA A 276 2.93 -18.89 15.49
C ALA A 276 3.26 -17.95 16.67
N LEU A 277 2.75 -16.71 16.66
CA LEU A 277 2.88 -15.78 17.79
C LEU A 277 2.18 -16.32 19.05
N ASP A 278 0.96 -16.84 18.90
CA ASP A 278 0.18 -17.42 19.98
C ASP A 278 0.86 -18.67 20.55
N ALA A 279 1.28 -19.61 19.69
CA ALA A 279 1.93 -20.87 20.08
C ALA A 279 3.25 -20.66 20.83
N ASN A 280 3.98 -19.58 20.54
CA ASN A 280 5.22 -19.22 21.24
C ASN A 280 5.01 -18.24 22.41
N GLY A 281 3.76 -17.88 22.72
CA GLY A 281 3.42 -17.03 23.87
C GLY A 281 3.83 -15.56 23.69
N TYR A 282 3.92 -15.08 22.45
CA TYR A 282 4.23 -13.68 22.15
C TYR A 282 2.99 -12.78 22.16
N MET A 283 1.84 -13.28 21.68
CA MET A 283 0.62 -12.49 21.40
C MET A 283 0.21 -11.49 22.50
N LYS A 284 0.29 -11.89 23.78
CA LYS A 284 -0.14 -11.04 24.91
C LYS A 284 0.68 -9.76 25.09
N ASN A 285 1.93 -9.74 24.63
CA ASN A 285 2.82 -8.59 24.73
C ASN A 285 3.28 -8.16 23.33
N THR A 286 2.37 -8.19 22.35
CA THR A 286 2.66 -7.77 20.98
C THR A 286 1.67 -6.71 20.55
N ILE A 287 2.18 -5.58 20.06
CA ILE A 287 1.40 -4.70 19.20
C ILE A 287 1.48 -5.24 17.77
N ILE A 288 0.31 -5.50 17.18
CA ILE A 288 0.14 -5.96 15.82
C ILE A 288 -0.52 -4.84 15.01
N ILE A 289 0.13 -4.44 13.94
CA ILE A 289 -0.39 -3.44 13.00
C ILE A 289 -0.54 -4.11 11.63
N TYR A 290 -1.71 -3.97 11.04
CA TYR A 290 -2.01 -4.41 9.68
C TYR A 290 -2.45 -3.23 8.81
N THR A 291 -1.90 -3.14 7.60
CA THR A 291 -2.33 -2.19 6.57
C THR A 291 -1.99 -2.68 5.15
N SER A 292 -2.26 -1.86 4.12
CA SER A 292 -1.88 -2.10 2.72
C SER A 292 -1.25 -0.85 2.15
N ASP A 293 -0.23 -0.94 1.30
CA ASP A 293 0.41 0.25 0.70
C ASP A 293 -0.57 1.21 -0.01
N HIS A 294 -1.54 0.69 -0.75
CA HIS A 294 -2.68 1.45 -1.29
C HIS A 294 -3.88 0.51 -1.45
N GLY A 295 -5.02 1.05 -1.88
CA GLY A 295 -6.24 0.30 -2.18
C GLY A 295 -6.23 -0.33 -3.58
N GLU A 296 -7.41 -0.79 -4.01
CA GLU A 296 -7.75 -1.37 -5.32
C GLU A 296 -9.16 -0.94 -5.72
N GLN A 297 -9.31 -0.38 -6.92
CA GLN A 297 -10.61 0.12 -7.42
C GLN A 297 -11.62 -0.98 -7.75
N ILE A 298 -11.19 -2.24 -7.94
CA ILE A 298 -12.05 -3.43 -8.10
C ILE A 298 -13.17 -3.29 -9.17
N GLY A 299 -13.06 -2.35 -10.11
CA GLY A 299 -14.07 -2.06 -11.13
C GLY A 299 -15.10 -0.99 -10.76
N GLU A 300 -15.10 -0.47 -9.53
CA GLU A 300 -15.95 0.66 -9.13
C GLU A 300 -15.62 1.91 -9.97
N HIS A 301 -16.64 2.69 -10.34
CA HIS A 301 -16.53 3.80 -11.31
C HIS A 301 -15.98 3.40 -12.69
N GLY A 302 -15.92 2.09 -13.01
CA GLY A 302 -15.24 1.59 -14.20
C GLY A 302 -13.72 1.70 -14.14
N LEU A 303 -13.16 1.81 -12.95
CA LEU A 303 -11.74 1.96 -12.69
C LEU A 303 -11.15 0.71 -12.06
N TRP A 304 -9.88 0.47 -12.35
CA TRP A 304 -9.12 -0.68 -11.86
C TRP A 304 -7.77 -0.21 -11.33
N TRP A 305 -7.17 -1.00 -10.45
CA TRP A 305 -5.88 -0.72 -9.83
C TRP A 305 -5.96 0.45 -8.86
N LYS A 306 -5.10 1.46 -9.05
CA LYS A 306 -4.82 2.57 -8.14
C LYS A 306 -4.67 3.84 -8.96
N GLN A 307 -3.72 4.73 -8.62
CA GLN A 307 -3.38 5.94 -9.40
C GLN A 307 -4.48 7.01 -9.54
N THR A 308 -5.60 6.84 -8.82
CA THR A 308 -6.63 7.86 -8.63
C THR A 308 -6.75 8.19 -7.14
N PHE A 309 -7.54 9.21 -6.81
CA PHE A 309 -7.81 9.60 -5.42
C PHE A 309 -9.22 9.24 -4.95
N TYR A 310 -9.95 8.44 -5.72
CA TYR A 310 -11.18 7.81 -5.25
C TYR A 310 -10.88 6.91 -4.04
N GLU A 311 -11.88 6.73 -3.16
CA GLU A 311 -11.78 6.00 -1.90
C GLU A 311 -11.16 4.63 -2.11
N ASP A 312 -11.59 3.89 -3.12
CA ASP A 312 -11.09 2.53 -3.38
C ASP A 312 -9.60 2.46 -3.74
N SER A 313 -9.01 3.54 -4.25
CA SER A 313 -7.59 3.63 -4.60
C SER A 313 -6.72 4.19 -3.46
N ALA A 314 -7.21 5.25 -2.80
CA ALA A 314 -6.43 5.99 -1.80
C ALA A 314 -6.64 5.52 -0.35
N ARG A 315 -7.82 4.95 -0.04
CA ARG A 315 -8.12 4.43 1.30
C ARG A 315 -7.55 3.02 1.45
N VAL A 316 -7.00 2.73 2.62
CA VAL A 316 -6.36 1.45 2.94
C VAL A 316 -6.93 0.87 4.23
N PRO A 317 -6.91 -0.45 4.41
CA PRO A 317 -7.16 -1.02 5.73
C PRO A 317 -6.10 -0.53 6.72
N ALA A 318 -6.52 -0.26 7.95
CA ALA A 318 -5.65 0.04 9.07
C ALA A 318 -6.23 -0.61 10.33
N ILE A 319 -5.57 -1.66 10.83
CA ILE A 319 -5.97 -2.41 12.02
C ILE A 319 -4.82 -2.34 13.02
N VAL A 320 -5.11 -1.96 14.26
CA VAL A 320 -4.13 -1.91 15.35
C VAL A 320 -4.65 -2.73 16.52
N SER A 321 -3.93 -3.78 16.90
CA SER A 321 -4.30 -4.68 17.98
C SER A 321 -3.17 -4.78 19.01
N TRP A 322 -3.49 -4.54 20.27
CA TRP A 322 -2.55 -4.72 21.38
C TRP A 322 -3.34 -5.15 22.64
N PRO A 323 -3.58 -6.46 22.78
CA PRO A 323 -4.48 -6.98 23.81
C PRO A 323 -4.07 -6.55 25.22
N GLY A 324 -5.00 -5.91 25.95
CA GLY A 324 -4.78 -5.42 27.31
C GLY A 324 -4.15 -4.03 27.42
N HIS A 325 -3.79 -3.41 26.29
CA HIS A 325 -3.22 -2.05 26.22
C HIS A 325 -4.12 -1.08 25.45
N LEU A 326 -4.82 -1.56 24.43
CA LEU A 326 -5.79 -0.78 23.65
C LEU A 326 -7.22 -1.18 23.99
N ARG A 327 -8.14 -0.21 23.88
CA ARG A 327 -9.58 -0.47 23.90
C ARG A 327 -9.96 -1.36 22.71
N ALA A 328 -10.58 -2.50 23.00
CA ALA A 328 -10.94 -3.50 21.98
C ALA A 328 -12.22 -3.11 21.21
N GLY A 329 -12.33 -3.60 19.98
CA GLY A 329 -13.48 -3.44 19.09
C GLY A 329 -13.82 -1.99 18.74
N GLN A 330 -12.82 -1.10 18.64
CA GLN A 330 -13.07 0.28 18.22
C GLN A 330 -13.17 0.38 16.69
N ILE A 331 -14.09 1.23 16.22
CA ILE A 331 -14.22 1.64 14.83
C ILE A 331 -14.07 3.16 14.83
N ILE A 332 -13.04 3.66 14.16
CA ILE A 332 -12.64 5.08 14.23
C ILE A 332 -12.66 5.66 12.82
N ASP A 333 -13.49 6.66 12.60
CA ASP A 333 -13.63 7.32 11.28
C ASP A 333 -12.71 8.51 11.09
N THR A 334 -12.08 8.99 12.16
CA THR A 334 -11.11 10.08 12.13
C THR A 334 -10.04 9.81 11.06
N PRO A 335 -9.83 10.74 10.10
CA PRO A 335 -8.82 10.56 9.08
C PRO A 335 -7.41 10.42 9.66
N ILE A 336 -6.68 9.40 9.19
CA ILE A 336 -5.26 9.19 9.52
C ILE A 336 -4.43 9.04 8.24
N ASP A 337 -3.21 9.54 8.26
CA ASP A 337 -2.22 9.17 7.24
C ASP A 337 -1.70 7.79 7.58
N GLN A 338 -1.44 6.96 6.59
CA GLN A 338 -0.96 5.60 6.82
C GLN A 338 0.32 5.54 7.67
N PHE A 339 1.18 6.55 7.56
CA PHE A 339 2.42 6.62 8.36
C PHE A 339 2.20 6.98 9.83
N ASP A 340 0.98 7.34 10.26
CA ASP A 340 0.61 7.43 11.69
C ASP A 340 0.76 6.06 12.37
N LEU A 341 0.57 4.98 11.62
CA LEU A 341 0.83 3.62 12.08
C LEU A 341 2.32 3.39 12.39
N ALA A 342 3.23 4.02 11.64
CA ALA A 342 4.66 3.96 11.95
C ALA A 342 4.99 4.72 13.25
N ALA A 343 4.42 5.91 13.44
CA ALA A 343 4.55 6.66 14.70
C ALA A 343 4.01 5.87 15.91
N THR A 344 2.92 5.11 15.70
CA THR A 344 2.33 4.20 16.70
C THR A 344 3.28 3.09 17.12
N MET A 345 4.02 2.48 16.17
CA MET A 345 5.06 1.50 16.49
C MET A 345 6.19 2.13 17.31
N LEU A 346 6.60 3.35 16.97
CA LEU A 346 7.66 4.05 17.68
C LEU A 346 7.26 4.36 19.12
N GLU A 347 6.03 4.86 19.34
CA GLU A 347 5.52 5.08 20.71
C GLU A 347 5.47 3.78 21.51
N ALA A 348 4.90 2.71 20.93
CA ALA A 348 4.81 1.41 21.59
C ALA A 348 6.20 0.86 21.97
N GLY A 349 7.19 1.05 21.11
CA GLY A 349 8.58 0.66 21.35
C GLY A 349 9.38 1.61 22.25
N ALA A 350 8.78 2.70 22.75
CA ALA A 350 9.48 3.79 23.43
C ALA A 350 10.69 4.32 22.62
N ALA A 351 10.56 4.33 21.29
CA ALA A 351 11.55 4.81 20.36
C ALA A 351 11.39 6.30 20.09
N GLN A 352 12.44 6.94 19.58
CA GLN A 352 12.39 8.37 19.28
C GLN A 352 11.51 8.62 18.03
N PRO A 353 10.69 9.68 18.02
CA PRO A 353 10.05 10.10 16.78
C PRO A 353 11.08 10.40 15.69
N LEU A 354 10.72 10.17 14.43
CA LEU A 354 11.59 10.51 13.31
C LEU A 354 11.64 12.05 13.14
N PRO A 355 12.82 12.67 12.95
CA PRO A 355 12.97 14.13 13.05
C PRO A 355 12.14 14.99 12.08
N GLN A 356 11.72 14.46 10.94
CA GLN A 356 10.90 15.17 9.95
C GLN A 356 9.62 14.40 9.62
N SER A 357 9.23 13.44 10.46
CA SER A 357 7.97 12.72 10.27
C SER A 357 6.79 13.59 10.67
N HIS A 358 5.70 13.52 9.90
CA HIS A 358 4.39 14.08 10.20
C HIS A 358 3.47 13.08 10.93
N GLY A 359 3.94 11.85 11.12
CA GLY A 359 3.19 10.79 11.78
C GLY A 359 2.89 11.09 13.25
N MET A 360 1.64 10.89 13.64
CA MET A 360 1.15 10.95 15.01
C MET A 360 0.71 9.56 15.44
N SER A 361 1.06 9.13 16.65
CA SER A 361 0.63 7.83 17.15
C SER A 361 -0.87 7.81 17.43
N VAL A 362 -1.54 6.73 17.03
CA VAL A 362 -2.99 6.56 17.21
C VAL A 362 -3.36 5.91 18.55
N ILE A 363 -2.41 5.61 19.44
CA ILE A 363 -2.70 4.93 20.72
C ILE A 363 -3.72 5.72 21.54
N ASP A 364 -3.51 7.03 21.71
CA ASP A 364 -4.43 7.90 22.44
C ASP A 364 -5.77 8.06 21.71
N LEU A 365 -5.75 8.11 20.38
CA LEU A 365 -6.97 8.17 19.56
C LEU A 365 -7.82 6.91 19.73
N ILE A 366 -7.20 5.72 19.84
CA ILE A 366 -7.91 4.45 20.07
C ILE A 366 -8.54 4.41 21.46
N ASN A 367 -7.79 4.86 22.47
CA ASN A 367 -8.24 4.77 23.85
C ASN A 367 -9.26 5.86 24.21
N ASN A 368 -9.16 7.04 23.60
CA ASN A 368 -9.98 8.21 23.93
C ASN A 368 -10.52 8.94 22.67
N PRO A 369 -11.24 8.26 21.76
CA PRO A 369 -11.59 8.80 20.44
C PRO A 369 -12.39 10.11 20.48
N ASP A 370 -13.18 10.33 21.53
CA ASP A 370 -14.03 11.53 21.67
C ASP A 370 -13.29 12.76 22.21
N THR A 371 -12.09 12.59 22.77
CA THR A 371 -11.37 13.66 23.50
C THR A 371 -9.95 13.91 23.01
N THR A 372 -9.40 13.00 22.21
CA THR A 372 -8.06 13.17 21.64
C THR A 372 -8.06 14.30 20.63
N ASP A 373 -7.20 15.29 20.86
CA ASP A 373 -6.92 16.34 19.89
C ASP A 373 -6.13 15.71 18.73
N TRP A 374 -6.68 15.78 17.52
CA TRP A 374 -6.13 15.10 16.34
C TRP A 374 -5.97 16.08 15.18
N LYS A 375 -5.08 15.75 14.25
CA LYS A 375 -4.90 16.54 13.03
C LYS A 375 -6.19 16.59 12.21
N ASP A 376 -6.39 17.71 11.54
CA ASP A 376 -7.63 18.05 10.86
C ASP A 376 -7.63 17.68 9.37
N ALA A 377 -6.49 17.27 8.81
CA ALA A 377 -6.35 16.87 7.42
C ALA A 377 -5.29 15.80 7.21
N VAL A 378 -5.49 14.99 6.17
CA VAL A 378 -4.54 14.00 5.64
C VAL A 378 -4.38 14.20 4.14
N PHE A 379 -3.26 13.77 3.58
CA PHE A 379 -2.90 14.04 2.18
C PHE A 379 -2.39 12.80 1.46
N SER A 380 -2.62 12.74 0.16
CA SER A 380 -2.06 11.71 -0.72
C SER A 380 -1.53 12.33 -2.00
N GLU A 381 -0.38 11.89 -2.48
CA GLU A 381 0.28 12.47 -3.65
C GLU A 381 0.41 11.44 -4.78
N TYR A 382 0.06 11.84 -6.00
CA TYR A 382 0.31 11.05 -7.20
C TYR A 382 0.89 11.94 -8.28
N CYS A 383 2.20 11.84 -8.45
CA CYS A 383 2.99 12.72 -9.30
C CYS A 383 3.55 11.94 -10.48
N MET A 384 3.40 12.50 -11.68
CA MET A 384 3.67 11.80 -12.93
C MET A 384 4.91 12.35 -13.64
N ASN A 385 5.69 11.43 -14.23
CA ASN A 385 6.80 11.79 -15.11
C ASN A 385 6.30 12.53 -16.36
N ASP A 386 7.12 13.45 -16.84
CA ASP A 386 6.97 14.05 -18.16
C ASP A 386 7.45 13.06 -19.23
N SER A 387 6.52 12.48 -19.98
CA SER A 387 6.85 11.47 -21.01
C SER A 387 7.65 12.03 -22.19
N SER A 388 7.82 13.36 -22.28
CA SER A 388 8.69 14.00 -23.27
C SER A 388 10.16 14.07 -22.83
N VAL A 389 10.45 13.69 -21.58
CA VAL A 389 11.79 13.66 -21.02
C VAL A 389 12.28 12.22 -20.90
N GLY A 390 13.46 11.99 -21.47
CA GLY A 390 14.12 10.69 -21.45
C GLY A 390 13.48 9.67 -22.40
N SER A 391 13.66 8.38 -22.10
CA SER A 391 13.26 7.25 -22.94
C SER A 391 11.74 7.02 -23.01
N GLY A 392 10.97 7.59 -22.08
CA GLY A 392 9.56 7.28 -21.89
C GLY A 392 9.29 5.85 -21.39
N MET A 393 10.33 5.14 -20.95
CA MET A 393 10.23 3.79 -20.40
C MET A 393 10.27 3.84 -18.87
N SER A 394 9.59 2.87 -18.25
CA SER A 394 9.69 2.55 -16.84
C SER A 394 10.49 1.27 -16.66
N ALA A 395 11.47 1.31 -15.76
CA ALA A 395 12.32 0.15 -15.47
C ALA A 395 11.51 -0.92 -14.73
N ASN A 396 10.68 -0.52 -13.77
CA ASN A 396 9.87 -1.45 -12.99
C ASN A 396 8.70 -2.07 -13.79
N LEU A 397 8.20 -1.39 -14.81
CA LEU A 397 7.23 -1.99 -15.74
C LEU A 397 7.89 -2.81 -16.87
N GLY A 398 9.21 -2.67 -17.08
CA GLY A 398 9.91 -3.34 -18.18
C GLY A 398 9.48 -2.86 -19.58
N GLY A 399 8.90 -1.66 -19.69
CA GLY A 399 8.26 -1.18 -20.91
C GLY A 399 7.90 0.30 -20.87
N ALA A 400 6.96 0.71 -21.73
CA ALA A 400 6.49 2.11 -21.78
C ALA A 400 5.92 2.53 -20.42
N ASP A 401 6.29 3.73 -19.95
CA ASP A 401 5.78 4.27 -18.70
C ASP A 401 4.31 4.67 -18.89
N VAL A 402 3.40 3.80 -18.45
CA VAL A 402 1.95 4.04 -18.50
C VAL A 402 1.54 5.20 -17.58
N HIS A 403 2.35 5.49 -16.56
CA HIS A 403 2.14 6.58 -15.60
C HIS A 403 2.66 7.93 -16.09
N ALA A 404 3.40 7.98 -17.20
CA ALA A 404 3.92 9.22 -17.75
C ALA A 404 2.95 9.85 -18.76
N ARG A 405 2.94 11.19 -18.80
CA ARG A 405 2.18 11.99 -19.78
C ARG A 405 3.04 13.15 -20.29
N PRO A 406 2.87 13.66 -21.53
CA PRO A 406 3.58 14.84 -21.98
C PRO A 406 3.35 16.03 -21.03
N GLY A 407 4.42 16.63 -20.55
CA GLY A 407 4.40 17.72 -19.56
C GLY A 407 4.36 17.25 -18.10
N GLY A 408 3.98 16.01 -17.83
CA GLY A 408 3.67 15.49 -16.49
C GLY A 408 2.39 16.11 -15.90
N VAL A 409 1.84 15.49 -14.87
CA VAL A 409 0.75 16.04 -14.06
C VAL A 409 1.04 15.74 -12.60
N GLN A 410 1.13 16.78 -11.79
CA GLN A 410 1.39 16.63 -10.36
C GLN A 410 0.07 16.76 -9.62
N ASN A 411 -0.33 15.69 -8.94
CA ASN A 411 -1.64 15.60 -8.33
C ASN A 411 -1.50 15.38 -6.82
N ARG A 412 -2.46 15.92 -6.08
CA ARG A 412 -2.52 15.79 -4.62
C ARG A 412 -3.97 15.78 -4.16
N MET A 413 -4.26 14.98 -3.15
CA MET A 413 -5.55 14.92 -2.49
C MET A 413 -5.42 15.46 -1.07
N VAL A 414 -6.46 16.14 -0.60
CA VAL A 414 -6.63 16.49 0.82
C VAL A 414 -7.98 15.96 1.30
N ARG A 415 -7.97 15.30 2.45
CA ARG A 415 -9.18 14.85 3.17
C ARG A 415 -9.22 15.55 4.52
N SER A 416 -10.26 16.35 4.78
CA SER A 416 -10.45 17.10 6.02
C SER A 416 -11.91 17.10 6.47
N GLY A 417 -12.19 16.74 7.73
CA GLY A 417 -13.55 16.71 8.28
C GLY A 417 -14.43 15.66 7.60
N ASN A 418 -15.42 16.08 6.80
CA ASN A 418 -16.20 15.19 5.90
C ASN A 418 -15.85 15.37 4.42
N TRP A 419 -14.99 16.35 4.11
CA TRP A 419 -14.73 16.75 2.74
C TRP A 419 -13.43 16.15 2.23
N LYS A 420 -13.42 15.83 0.93
CA LYS A 420 -12.25 15.40 0.19
C LYS A 420 -12.14 16.22 -1.10
N LEU A 421 -10.96 16.75 -1.37
CA LEU A 421 -10.66 17.47 -2.61
C LEU A 421 -9.51 16.79 -3.35
N ASN A 422 -9.74 16.51 -4.63
CA ASN A 422 -8.74 15.97 -5.54
C ASN A 422 -8.21 17.08 -6.43
N TYR A 423 -6.94 17.43 -6.28
CA TYR A 423 -6.26 18.42 -7.10
C TYR A 423 -5.46 17.76 -8.21
N TYR A 424 -5.68 18.21 -9.44
CA TYR A 424 -4.97 17.78 -10.64
C TYR A 424 -4.35 19.00 -11.32
N HIS A 425 -3.02 19.13 -11.32
CA HIS A 425 -2.38 20.33 -11.83
C HIS A 425 -2.71 20.56 -13.32
N GLY A 426 -3.31 21.72 -13.63
CA GLY A 426 -3.74 22.07 -14.99
C GLY A 426 -5.13 21.55 -15.38
N PHE A 427 -5.89 20.99 -14.45
CA PHE A 427 -7.29 20.60 -14.60
C PHE A 427 -8.16 21.24 -13.50
N GLU A 428 -9.48 21.13 -13.65
CA GLU A 428 -10.39 21.45 -12.55
C GLU A 428 -10.20 20.45 -11.39
N PRO A 429 -10.39 20.87 -10.13
CA PRO A 429 -10.41 19.93 -9.01
C PRO A 429 -11.74 19.15 -8.98
N GLN A 430 -11.78 18.06 -8.21
CA GLN A 430 -13.02 17.42 -7.79
C GLN A 430 -13.22 17.63 -6.29
N LEU A 431 -14.48 17.74 -5.81
CA LEU A 431 -14.80 17.96 -4.41
C LEU A 431 -15.99 17.08 -3.98
N PHE A 432 -15.78 16.27 -2.94
CA PHE A 432 -16.78 15.33 -2.43
C PHE A 432 -17.02 15.52 -0.93
N ASN A 433 -18.25 15.34 -0.47
CA ASN A 433 -18.62 15.26 0.95
C ASN A 433 -18.88 13.79 1.30
N LEU A 434 -17.89 13.10 1.84
CA LEU A 434 -17.94 11.65 2.07
C LEU A 434 -18.95 11.21 3.12
N ALA A 435 -19.45 12.13 3.97
CA ALA A 435 -20.52 11.80 4.91
C ALA A 435 -21.90 11.72 4.23
N GLU A 436 -22.10 12.46 3.14
CA GLU A 436 -23.34 12.49 2.36
C GLU A 436 -23.25 11.63 1.09
N ASP A 437 -22.03 11.50 0.57
CA ASP A 437 -21.67 10.83 -0.68
C ASP A 437 -20.42 9.96 -0.49
N PRO A 438 -20.53 8.82 0.23
CA PRO A 438 -19.41 7.93 0.50
C PRO A 438 -18.88 7.22 -0.75
N HIS A 439 -19.60 7.33 -1.88
CA HIS A 439 -19.29 6.73 -3.16
C HIS A 439 -18.83 7.75 -4.20
N GLU A 440 -18.62 9.02 -3.81
CA GLU A 440 -18.05 10.07 -4.67
C GLU A 440 -18.76 10.23 -6.03
N LEU A 441 -20.10 10.16 -6.01
CA LEU A 441 -20.94 10.27 -7.20
C LEU A 441 -21.31 11.71 -7.56
N ASP A 442 -21.23 12.64 -6.60
CA ASP A 442 -21.65 14.04 -6.76
C ASP A 442 -20.44 14.99 -6.61
N ASP A 443 -19.75 15.28 -7.71
CA ASP A 443 -18.67 16.26 -7.72
C ASP A 443 -19.20 17.70 -7.53
N ARG A 444 -18.93 18.26 -6.36
CA ARG A 444 -19.38 19.59 -5.92
C ARG A 444 -18.40 20.71 -6.24
N ALA A 445 -17.32 20.46 -6.99
CA ALA A 445 -16.29 21.48 -7.24
C ALA A 445 -16.84 22.75 -7.92
N GLN A 446 -17.89 22.61 -8.73
CA GLN A 446 -18.54 23.72 -9.43
C GLN A 446 -19.79 24.25 -8.71
N ASP A 447 -20.19 23.68 -7.56
CA ASP A 447 -21.32 24.15 -6.77
C ASP A 447 -20.97 25.47 -6.05
N PRO A 448 -21.67 26.59 -6.36
CA PRO A 448 -21.41 27.87 -5.70
C PRO A 448 -21.59 27.85 -4.17
N SER A 449 -22.44 26.95 -3.64
CA SER A 449 -22.66 26.80 -2.20
C SER A 449 -21.45 26.17 -1.49
N CYS A 450 -20.64 25.39 -2.23
CA CYS A 450 -19.43 24.75 -1.75
C CYS A 450 -18.17 25.62 -1.94
N LYS A 451 -18.30 26.84 -2.48
CA LYS A 451 -17.14 27.71 -2.77
C LYS A 451 -16.20 27.91 -1.57
N SER A 452 -16.76 28.13 -0.37
CA SER A 452 -15.94 28.39 0.82
C SER A 452 -15.07 27.19 1.19
N VAL A 453 -15.65 25.99 1.23
CA VAL A 453 -14.92 24.77 1.57
C VAL A 453 -13.95 24.38 0.46
N ARG A 454 -14.34 24.55 -0.81
CA ARG A 454 -13.46 24.32 -1.95
C ARG A 454 -12.22 25.20 -1.87
N ASP A 455 -12.39 26.51 -1.69
CA ASP A 455 -11.26 27.43 -1.66
C ASP A 455 -10.34 27.17 -0.45
N GLU A 456 -10.91 26.84 0.72
CA GLU A 456 -10.14 26.40 1.89
C GLU A 456 -9.30 25.14 1.61
N LEU A 457 -9.90 24.11 1.02
CA LEU A 457 -9.19 22.87 0.71
C LEU A 457 -8.17 23.06 -0.42
N MET A 458 -8.43 23.96 -1.37
CA MET A 458 -7.46 24.35 -2.40
C MET A 458 -6.23 25.05 -1.80
N ASP A 459 -6.43 25.92 -0.80
CA ASP A 459 -5.32 26.56 -0.09
C ASP A 459 -4.52 25.51 0.69
N ARG A 460 -5.20 24.59 1.39
CA ARG A 460 -4.55 23.50 2.15
C ARG A 460 -3.78 22.53 1.26
N VAL A 461 -4.36 22.08 0.14
CA VAL A 461 -3.72 21.08 -0.74
C VAL A 461 -2.45 21.61 -1.39
N LEU A 462 -2.35 22.93 -1.58
CA LEU A 462 -1.17 23.59 -2.15
C LEU A 462 -0.21 24.16 -1.09
N ASP A 463 -0.57 24.12 0.20
CA ASP A 463 0.30 24.63 1.26
C ASP A 463 1.57 23.79 1.36
N GLY A 464 2.73 24.48 1.32
CA GLY A 464 4.05 23.85 1.28
C GLY A 464 4.34 22.98 0.05
N TRP A 465 3.42 22.90 -0.93
CA TRP A 465 3.49 21.96 -2.05
C TRP A 465 3.35 22.69 -3.39
N ASN A 466 4.42 22.69 -4.18
CA ASN A 466 4.49 23.42 -5.45
C ASN A 466 4.58 22.43 -6.64
N PRO A 467 3.52 22.29 -7.46
CA PRO A 467 3.48 21.33 -8.56
C PRO A 467 4.51 21.65 -9.66
N ASP A 468 4.78 22.92 -9.95
CA ASP A 468 5.76 23.32 -10.97
C ASP A 468 7.19 22.98 -10.53
N HIS A 469 7.50 23.19 -9.25
CA HIS A 469 8.79 22.84 -8.67
C HIS A 469 9.00 21.32 -8.69
N ILE A 470 7.98 20.56 -8.29
CA ILE A 470 8.00 19.08 -8.33
C ILE A 470 8.21 18.59 -9.77
N ALA A 471 7.47 19.14 -10.73
CA ALA A 471 7.64 18.77 -12.14
C ALA A 471 9.08 19.02 -12.62
N GLU A 472 9.69 20.15 -12.29
CA GLU A 472 11.09 20.42 -12.64
C GLU A 472 12.05 19.44 -11.95
N ARG A 473 11.83 19.15 -10.67
CA ARG A 473 12.67 18.20 -9.93
C ARG A 473 12.58 16.79 -10.51
N MET A 474 11.38 16.32 -10.85
CA MET A 474 11.17 15.02 -11.49
C MET A 474 11.85 14.94 -12.87
N ARG A 475 11.86 16.01 -13.67
CA ARG A 475 12.61 16.03 -14.95
C ARG A 475 14.11 15.89 -14.75
N ILE A 476 14.68 16.50 -13.70
CA ILE A 476 16.09 16.35 -13.35
C ILE A 476 16.38 14.90 -12.94
N LEU A 477 15.59 14.37 -12.00
CA LEU A 477 15.73 13.00 -11.51
C LEU A 477 15.60 11.97 -12.63
N LYS A 478 14.66 12.15 -13.58
CA LYS A 478 14.50 11.23 -14.70
C LYS A 478 15.76 11.15 -15.57
N ARG A 479 16.43 12.29 -15.84
CA ARG A 479 17.69 12.31 -16.60
C ARG A 479 18.84 11.64 -15.83
N GLU A 480 18.93 11.88 -14.53
CA GLU A 480 19.93 11.23 -13.67
C GLU A 480 19.69 9.71 -13.62
N GLN A 481 18.43 9.32 -13.53
CA GLN A 481 17.99 7.93 -13.55
C GLN A 481 18.37 7.21 -14.84
N GLU A 482 18.25 7.82 -16.02
CA GLU A 482 18.66 7.15 -17.27
C GLU A 482 20.13 6.74 -17.26
N LEU A 483 21.00 7.58 -16.68
CA LEU A 483 22.40 7.23 -16.50
C LEU A 483 22.57 6.07 -15.52
N MET A 484 21.81 6.07 -14.42
CA MET A 484 21.84 4.98 -13.43
C MET A 484 21.32 3.66 -14.01
N GLU A 485 20.23 3.68 -14.78
CA GLU A 485 19.67 2.53 -15.47
C GLU A 485 20.64 1.97 -16.51
N ALA A 486 21.27 2.85 -17.31
CA ALA A 486 22.28 2.44 -18.27
C ALA A 486 23.52 1.84 -17.58
N TRP A 487 23.92 2.38 -16.42
CA TRP A 487 24.97 1.79 -15.60
C TRP A 487 24.56 0.41 -15.09
N ALA A 488 23.37 0.27 -14.49
CA ALA A 488 22.88 -1.00 -13.95
C ALA A 488 22.77 -2.07 -15.03
N LYS A 489 22.29 -1.71 -16.23
CA LYS A 489 22.21 -2.60 -17.40
C LYS A 489 23.57 -3.13 -17.84
N ASN A 490 24.59 -2.28 -17.82
CA ASN A 490 25.92 -2.62 -18.33
C ASN A 490 26.82 -3.30 -17.29
N ILE A 491 26.63 -2.97 -16.01
CA ILE A 491 27.46 -3.48 -14.90
C ILE A 491 26.83 -4.70 -14.24
N ASP A 492 25.50 -4.83 -14.30
CA ASP A 492 24.74 -5.92 -13.68
C ASP A 492 25.07 -6.10 -12.19
N PRO A 493 24.81 -5.09 -11.34
CA PRO A 493 25.17 -5.15 -9.93
C PRO A 493 24.50 -6.34 -9.20
N PRO A 494 25.07 -6.83 -8.08
CA PRO A 494 24.51 -7.94 -7.33
C PRO A 494 23.06 -7.72 -6.89
N ASP A 495 22.24 -8.77 -6.97
CA ASP A 495 20.80 -8.78 -6.65
C ASP A 495 20.49 -9.61 -5.40
N SER A 496 21.29 -9.47 -4.32
CA SER A 496 21.32 -10.46 -3.24
C SER A 496 20.05 -10.56 -2.39
N LEU A 497 19.12 -9.60 -2.51
CA LEU A 497 17.87 -9.54 -1.75
C LEU A 497 16.64 -9.54 -2.69
N ARG A 498 16.75 -10.21 -3.84
CA ARG A 498 15.64 -10.50 -4.74
C ARG A 498 15.14 -11.92 -4.52
N TRP A 499 13.82 -12.10 -4.53
CA TRP A 499 13.18 -13.40 -4.69
C TRP A 499 13.01 -13.70 -6.19
N ASP A 500 13.52 -14.85 -6.63
CA ASP A 500 13.51 -15.22 -8.04
C ASP A 500 12.13 -15.74 -8.47
N LEU A 501 11.30 -14.81 -8.95
CA LEU A 501 10.10 -15.14 -9.69
C LEU A 501 10.47 -15.92 -10.95
N ARG A 502 9.82 -17.07 -11.16
CA ARG A 502 10.01 -17.91 -12.36
C ARG A 502 8.72 -18.00 -13.17
N PRO A 503 8.78 -18.00 -14.51
CA PRO A 503 7.60 -18.07 -15.37
C PRO A 503 6.68 -19.26 -15.08
N GLU A 504 7.22 -20.40 -14.63
CA GLU A 504 6.42 -21.60 -14.36
C GLU A 504 5.55 -21.50 -13.10
N MET A 505 5.72 -20.44 -12.31
CA MET A 505 4.87 -20.15 -11.15
C MET A 505 3.57 -19.45 -11.56
N ASP A 506 3.54 -18.85 -12.76
CA ASP A 506 2.43 -18.10 -13.34
C ASP A 506 1.76 -18.92 -14.46
N TYR A 507 0.47 -19.24 -14.30
CA TYR A 507 -0.33 -19.95 -15.32
C TYR A 507 -1.83 -19.71 -15.16
N LEU A 508 -2.58 -19.87 -16.25
CA LEU A 508 -4.04 -19.96 -16.27
C LEU A 508 -4.49 -21.41 -16.52
N ASP A 509 -5.64 -21.80 -15.97
CA ASP A 509 -6.21 -23.16 -16.10
C ASP A 509 -6.98 -23.43 -17.41
#